data_AF-A0A512BFF7-F1
#
_entry.id   AF-A0A512BFF7-F1
#
_cell.length_a   1.000
_cell.length_b   1.000
_cell.length_c   1.000
_cell.angle_alpha   90.00
_cell.angle_beta   90.00
_cell.angle_gamma   90.00
#
_symmetry.space_group_name_H-M   'P 1'
#
loop_
_entity.id
_entity.type
_entity.pdbx_description
1 polymer ?
#
loop_
_entity_poly.entity_id
_entity_poly.type
_entity_poly.pdbx_seq_one_letter_code
_entity_poly.pdbx_strand_id
1 'polypeptide(L)'
;MDTQPFFIEYLYQGDSEIAEVRPCCQENNVFYYDIYIRNEYQFTVTPSADEDKSLSWKISLKNADKNIEPGLIDTIGQQIEKHLL
;
A
#
# COMPACT_ATOMS: atom_id res chain seq x y z
N MET A 1 4.57 8.16 13.86
CA MET A 1 4.22 7.64 12.53
C MET A 1 3.79 8.82 11.69
N ASP A 2 4.34 8.92 10.49
CA ASP A 2 4.08 10.05 9.61
C ASP A 2 2.61 10.03 9.17
N THR A 3 1.94 11.17 9.31
CA THR A 3 0.52 11.33 8.98
C THR A 3 0.33 12.08 7.67
N GLN A 4 1.45 12.49 7.05
CA GLN A 4 1.42 13.19 5.78
C GLN A 4 1.42 12.19 4.62
N PRO A 5 0.72 12.51 3.52
CA PRO A 5 0.91 11.81 2.26
C PRO A 5 2.37 11.82 1.82
N PHE A 6 2.83 10.72 1.25
CA PHE A 6 4.16 10.59 0.68
C PHE A 6 4.10 9.84 -0.65
N PHE A 7 5.18 9.90 -1.41
CA PHE A 7 5.31 9.21 -2.69
C PHE A 7 6.30 8.06 -2.55
N ILE A 8 5.95 6.93 -3.16
CA ILE A 8 6.85 5.79 -3.33
C ILE A 8 7.06 5.53 -4.82
N GLU A 9 8.27 5.11 -5.16
CA GLU A 9 8.59 4.57 -6.49
C GLU A 9 8.67 3.05 -6.40
N TYR A 10 8.08 2.35 -7.37
CA TYR A 10 8.10 0.90 -7.42
C TYR A 10 8.18 0.38 -8.84
N LEU A 11 8.76 -0.82 -9.00
CA LEU A 11 8.86 -1.49 -10.29
C LEU A 11 7.72 -2.50 -10.44
N TYR A 12 6.93 -2.38 -11.49
CA TYR A 12 5.84 -3.30 -11.79
C TYR A 12 5.81 -3.63 -13.28
N GLN A 13 5.81 -4.93 -13.60
CA GLN A 13 5.84 -5.43 -14.99
C GLN A 13 6.99 -4.87 -15.86
N GLY A 14 8.07 -4.40 -15.24
CA GLY A 14 9.25 -3.84 -15.92
C GLY A 14 9.24 -2.31 -16.05
N ASP A 15 8.15 -1.65 -15.66
CA ASP A 15 8.03 -0.19 -15.66
C ASP A 15 8.17 0.37 -14.25
N SER A 16 8.85 1.52 -14.13
CA SER A 16 8.89 2.28 -12.86
C SER A 16 7.64 3.15 -12.77
N GLU A 17 6.89 2.98 -11.69
CA GLU A 17 5.69 3.74 -11.39
C GLU A 17 5.80 4.46 -10.05
N ILE A 18 5.01 5.51 -9.89
CA ILE A 18 4.90 6.28 -8.65
C ILE A 18 3.49 6.14 -8.11
N ALA A 19 3.38 5.75 -6.85
CA ALA A 19 2.15 5.83 -6.10
C ALA A 19 2.24 6.92 -5.04
N GLU A 20 1.16 7.69 -4.90
CA GLU A 20 0.92 8.51 -3.73
C GLU A 20 0.24 7.65 -2.67
N VAL A 21 0.85 7.61 -1.48
CA VAL A 21 0.40 6.87 -0.33
C VAL A 21 -0.17 7.87 0.66
N ARG A 22 -1.46 7.74 0.97
CA ARG A 22 -2.16 8.60 1.91
C ARG A 22 -2.54 7.81 3.16
N PRO A 23 -1.97 8.12 4.34
CA PRO A 23 -2.49 7.58 5.60
C PRO A 23 -3.97 7.96 5.73
N CYS A 24 -4.86 6.98 5.88
CA CYS A 24 -6.31 7.21 5.87
C CYS A 24 -6.89 7.13 7.27
N CYS A 25 -6.69 6.02 7.96
CA CYS A 25 -7.22 5.77 9.29
C CYS A 25 -6.37 4.75 10.06
N GLN A 26 -6.56 4.74 11.38
CA GLN A 26 -5.99 3.75 12.28
C GLN A 26 -7.12 3.07 13.05
N GLU A 27 -7.27 1.77 12.90
CA GLU A 27 -8.23 0.97 13.67
C GLU A 27 -7.47 -0.12 14.42
N ASN A 28 -7.76 -0.32 15.71
CA ASN A 28 -7.12 -1.36 16.54
C ASN A 28 -5.58 -1.35 16.48
N ASN A 29 -4.95 -0.17 16.43
CA ASN A 29 -3.50 0.03 16.25
C ASN A 29 -2.92 -0.46 14.92
N VAL A 30 -3.76 -0.68 13.92
CA VAL A 30 -3.37 -1.01 12.55
C VAL A 30 -3.61 0.20 11.66
N PHE A 31 -2.60 0.58 10.87
CA PHE A 31 -2.67 1.72 9.96
C PHE A 31 -3.10 1.30 8.55
N TYR A 32 -4.00 2.07 7.98
CA TYR A 32 -4.51 1.89 6.62
C TYR A 32 -3.99 3.01 5.73
N TYR A 33 -3.58 2.62 4.52
CA TYR A 33 -3.02 3.54 3.53
C TYR A 33 -3.78 3.44 2.23
N ASP A 34 -4.33 4.57 1.79
CA ASP A 34 -4.93 4.67 0.46
C ASP A 34 -3.84 4.87 -0.58
N ILE A 35 -3.95 4.10 -1.65
CA ILE A 35 -3.00 4.06 -2.75
C ILE A 35 -3.62 4.76 -3.95
N TYR A 36 -2.96 5.84 -4.38
CA TYR A 36 -3.32 6.61 -5.56
C TYR A 36 -2.24 6.44 -6.62
N ILE A 37 -2.63 6.00 -7.82
CA ILE A 37 -1.75 5.91 -8.98
C ILE A 37 -2.32 6.84 -10.04
N ARG A 38 -1.48 7.71 -10.60
CA ARG A 38 -1.89 8.75 -11.59
C ARG A 38 -3.06 9.62 -11.08
N ASN A 39 -2.99 10.04 -9.81
CA ASN A 39 -4.02 10.81 -9.09
C ASN A 39 -5.39 10.13 -8.96
N GLU A 40 -5.49 8.83 -9.23
CA GLU A 40 -6.71 8.06 -9.05
C GLU A 40 -6.57 7.07 -7.90
N TYR A 41 -7.60 7.01 -7.04
CA TYR A 41 -7.70 5.98 -6.02
C TYR A 41 -7.78 4.58 -6.66
N GLN A 42 -6.95 3.68 -6.15
CA GLN A 42 -6.88 2.29 -6.60
C GLN A 42 -7.44 1.37 -5.52
N PHE A 43 -6.85 1.43 -4.32
CA PHE A 43 -7.18 0.56 -3.19
C PHE A 43 -6.58 1.08 -1.88
N THR A 44 -7.03 0.52 -0.77
CA THR A 44 -6.48 0.69 0.57
C THR A 44 -5.72 -0.57 0.98
N VAL A 45 -4.51 -0.40 1.50
CA VAL A 45 -3.70 -1.49 2.06
C VAL A 45 -3.51 -1.37 3.56
N THR A 46 -3.28 -2.51 4.19
CA THR A 46 -2.90 -2.62 5.60
C THR A 46 -1.77 -3.65 5.74
N PRO A 47 -0.83 -3.45 6.68
CA PRO A 47 0.06 -4.53 7.08
C PRO A 47 -0.75 -5.63 7.80
N SER A 48 -0.32 -6.87 7.61
CA SER A 48 -0.78 -8.06 8.31
C SER A 48 0.45 -8.81 8.80
N ALA A 49 0.43 -9.28 10.04
CA ALA A 49 1.39 -10.28 10.47
C ALA A 49 0.88 -11.66 10.04
N ASP A 50 1.69 -12.42 9.31
CA ASP A 50 1.43 -13.85 9.10
C ASP A 50 1.95 -14.67 10.30
N GLU A 51 1.59 -15.95 10.39
CA GLU A 51 1.88 -16.83 11.52
C GLU A 51 3.39 -16.91 11.85
N ASP A 52 4.24 -16.74 10.84
CA ASP A 52 5.70 -16.72 10.95
C ASP A 52 6.28 -15.36 11.38
N LYS A 53 5.42 -14.40 11.75
CA LYS A 53 5.77 -12.99 12.07
C LYS A 53 6.38 -12.20 10.91
N SER A 54 6.35 -12.73 9.69
CA SER A 54 6.63 -11.93 8.49
C SER A 54 5.52 -10.89 8.28
N LEU A 55 5.91 -9.65 8.01
CA LEU A 55 4.97 -8.61 7.60
C LEU A 55 4.57 -8.87 6.14
N SER A 56 3.28 -9.06 5.89
CA SER A 56 2.68 -9.05 4.55
C SER A 56 1.71 -7.89 4.41
N TRP A 57 1.40 -7.51 3.18
CA TRP A 57 0.48 -6.40 2.90
C TRP A 57 -0.77 -6.93 2.22
N LYS A 58 -1.95 -6.48 2.69
CA LYS A 58 -3.24 -6.99 2.23
C LYS A 58 -4.14 -5.83 1.82
N ILE A 59 -4.96 -6.03 0.78
CA ILE A 59 -6.02 -5.09 0.41
C ILE A 59 -7.11 -5.15 1.46
N SER A 60 -7.52 -3.99 1.96
CA SER A 60 -8.69 -3.83 2.83
C SER A 60 -9.92 -3.35 2.06
N LEU A 61 -9.72 -2.40 1.14
CA LEU A 61 -10.77 -1.86 0.27
C LEU A 61 -10.19 -1.72 -1.13
N LYS A 62 -11.00 -1.99 -2.17
CA LYS A 62 -10.60 -1.78 -3.56
C LYS A 62 -11.65 -0.96 -4.30
N ASN A 63 -11.21 -0.22 -5.30
CA ASN A 63 -12.13 0.33 -6.29
C ASN A 63 -12.83 -0.84 -7.01
N ALA A 64 -14.17 -0.85 -7.01
CA ALA A 64 -14.98 -2.02 -7.39
C ALA A 64 -14.68 -2.53 -8.81
N ASP A 65 -14.32 -1.62 -9.71
CA ASP A 65 -14.05 -1.90 -11.11
C ASP A 65 -12.60 -2.31 -11.41
N LYS A 66 -11.71 -2.23 -10.41
CA LYS A 66 -10.27 -2.48 -10.61
C LYS A 66 -9.88 -3.87 -10.17
N ASN A 67 -9.33 -4.64 -11.10
CA ASN A 67 -8.63 -5.87 -10.79
C ASN A 67 -7.21 -5.51 -10.33
N ILE A 68 -6.82 -5.97 -9.15
CA ILE A 68 -5.53 -5.64 -8.54
C ILE A 68 -4.77 -6.94 -8.35
N GLU A 69 -3.61 -7.05 -8.99
CA GLU A 69 -2.78 -8.24 -8.88
C GLU A 69 -2.10 -8.29 -7.51
N PRO A 70 -2.05 -9.47 -6.85
CA PRO A 70 -1.40 -9.60 -5.56
C PRO A 70 0.05 -9.10 -5.51
N GLY A 71 0.82 -9.34 -6.59
CA GLY A 71 2.22 -8.89 -6.67
C GLY A 71 2.39 -7.37 -6.66
N LEU A 72 1.39 -6.60 -7.09
CA LEU A 72 1.40 -5.14 -6.97
C LEU A 72 1.29 -4.71 -5.50
N ILE A 73 0.43 -5.38 -4.73
CA ILE A 73 0.20 -5.08 -3.31
C ILE A 73 1.49 -5.30 -2.51
N ASP A 74 2.14 -6.44 -2.70
CA ASP A 74 3.39 -6.77 -2.02
C ASP A 74 4.49 -5.78 -2.35
N THR A 75 4.60 -5.43 -3.64
CA THR A 75 5.61 -4.49 -4.12
C THR A 75 5.41 -3.11 -3.49
N ILE A 76 4.19 -2.57 -3.52
CA ILE A 76 3.86 -1.28 -2.91
C ILE A 76 4.06 -1.32 -1.40
N GLY A 77 3.60 -2.39 -0.75
CA GLY A 77 3.74 -2.61 0.69
C GLY A 77 5.20 -2.58 1.16
N GLN A 78 6.10 -3.25 0.44
CA GLN A 78 7.53 -3.23 0.74
C GLN A 78 8.14 -1.82 0.64
N GLN A 79 7.68 -0.99 -0.30
CA GLN A 79 8.17 0.39 -0.40
C GLN A 79 7.61 1.29 0.69
N ILE A 80 6.36 1.08 1.11
CA ILE A 80 5.78 1.74 2.28
C ILE A 80 6.61 1.40 3.53
N GLU A 81 6.91 0.12 3.75
CA GLU A 81 7.72 -0.32 4.89
C GLU A 81 9.11 0.33 4.89
N LYS A 82 9.79 0.34 3.74
CA LYS A 82 11.09 1.02 3.60
C LYS A 82 11.05 2.52 3.86
N HIS A 83 9.92 3.18 3.55
CA HIS A 83 9.78 4.62 3.79
C HIS A 83 9.55 4.95 5.28
N LEU A 84 8.94 4.03 6.03
CA LEU A 84 8.57 4.23 7.43
C LEU A 84 9.68 3.84 8.43
N LEU A 85 10.71 3.13 7.98
CA LEU A 85 11.91 2.74 8.76
C LEU A 85 13.01 3.80 8.68
#